data_AF-A0AAV2YIR9-F1
#
_entry.id   AF-A0AAV2YIR9-F1
#
_cell.length_a   1.000
_cell.length_b   1.000
_cell.length_c   1.000
_cell.angle_alpha   90.00
_cell.angle_beta   90.00
_cell.angle_gamma   90.00
#
_symmetry.space_group_name_H-M   'P 1'
#
loop_
_entity.id
_entity.type
_entity.pdbx_description
1 polymer ?
#
loop_
_entity_poly.entity_id
_entity_poly.type
_entity_poly.pdbx_seq_one_letter_code
_entity_poly.pdbx_strand_id
1 'polypeptide(L)'
;MQPEQGDYYLSFVVLITILEKALYDLHHAEQARHRAASEGKKNMILRDLLQSDTLNALLPAGLMQLLKVLFLPSGLNLRNLVWHGFIIPADFPRCWSSLTILLLLELPRYFAADAAGAMSSVLFQSVKWDAKFVIKELQQASISSSFIPVGRRNLILKGCEALLERRDEPTFLFCVLPVLEHAIRVAFVRINQAEYGDKQIASAYAEAQIDAYYSTLDGFGQREKHQVLLHPVLHSDHIPCPASDDLTKTEEVATNALYSHFPLSALSVCLDLFMMAAGPNLRAKLCHGEADLSNFQVDLCQQKTDVVIPSYTSSFHPFFLLERDLECLQDEVVMFDSSCERWAEYECQVVSVEAGLMSINFGNGITITDTVGRIEDLFHVSSMNVGGGENRKMTSGKKPKSFGYLVREVDRVLEECEARLGDHFQDCHRHNRSVFLGSNVRVVVLQADGARCGDAKRISDWRSDVGIRALLSLGDTDGLSVAGCMIEIISSTRRSLATFQAKIHYLHNLVLIGQARTNHRRSLLVAVFFMPIFQRILMFCAACVEHQYVELIAKATEDEASCTQSLLFGRLQTKLLQFVTAFEGCTGSSEASQKSGDKAVQLALQFLRSKPVQRALVQ
;
A
#
# COMPACT_ATOMS: atom_id res chain seq x y z
N MET A 1 -36.49 -23.75 21.99
CA MET A 1 -36.35 -22.56 21.12
C MET A 1 -36.61 -23.00 19.70
N GLN A 2 -37.48 -22.32 18.94
CA GLN A 2 -37.86 -22.77 17.60
C GLN A 2 -36.69 -22.60 16.60
N PRO A 3 -36.37 -23.63 15.80
CA PRO A 3 -35.18 -23.64 14.93
C PRO A 3 -35.23 -22.68 13.72
N GLU A 4 -36.39 -22.11 13.39
CA GLU A 4 -36.61 -21.31 12.15
C GLU A 4 -36.38 -19.79 12.30
N GLN A 5 -36.03 -19.29 13.50
CA GLN A 5 -35.85 -17.85 13.70
C GLN A 5 -34.52 -17.37 13.08
N GLY A 6 -34.62 -16.50 12.05
CA GLY A 6 -33.49 -15.86 11.36
C GLY A 6 -33.15 -16.39 9.96
N ASP A 7 -33.77 -17.47 9.48
CA ASP A 7 -33.45 -18.03 8.15
C ASP A 7 -33.91 -17.11 7.00
N TYR A 8 -35.04 -16.42 7.18
CA TYR A 8 -35.54 -15.44 6.22
C TYR A 8 -34.62 -14.21 6.13
N TYR A 9 -34.05 -13.78 7.26
CA TYR A 9 -33.06 -12.70 7.31
C TYR A 9 -31.82 -13.10 6.51
N LEU A 10 -31.24 -14.27 6.79
CA LEU A 10 -30.04 -14.74 6.08
C LEU A 10 -30.32 -14.94 4.58
N SER A 11 -31.46 -15.54 4.25
CA SER A 11 -31.90 -15.69 2.86
C SER A 11 -31.98 -14.33 2.17
N PHE A 12 -32.54 -13.31 2.84
CA PHE A 12 -32.62 -11.97 2.27
C PHE A 12 -31.24 -11.34 2.06
N VAL A 13 -30.31 -11.45 3.01
CA VAL A 13 -28.91 -10.95 2.88
C VAL A 13 -28.24 -11.52 1.62
N VAL A 14 -28.41 -12.82 1.38
CA VAL A 14 -27.86 -13.49 0.19
C VAL A 14 -28.60 -13.02 -1.07
N LEU A 15 -29.93 -13.06 -1.06
CA LEU A 15 -30.76 -12.73 -2.24
C LEU A 15 -30.59 -11.28 -2.68
N ILE A 16 -30.44 -10.32 -1.74
CA ILE A 16 -30.23 -8.91 -2.10
C ILE A 16 -28.88 -8.70 -2.79
N THR A 17 -27.85 -9.46 -2.41
CA THR A 17 -26.53 -9.45 -3.05
C THR A 17 -26.62 -9.96 -4.48
N ILE A 18 -27.34 -11.07 -4.68
CA ILE A 18 -27.59 -11.63 -6.01
C ILE A 18 -28.39 -10.64 -6.85
N LEU A 19 -29.39 -9.97 -6.27
CA LEU A 19 -30.20 -8.97 -6.95
C LEU A 19 -29.37 -7.76 -7.38
N GLU A 20 -28.54 -7.24 -6.49
CA GLU A 20 -27.63 -6.13 -6.77
C GLU A 20 -26.68 -6.48 -7.93
N LYS A 21 -26.09 -7.69 -7.89
CA LYS A 21 -25.23 -8.18 -8.98
C LYS A 21 -25.98 -8.37 -10.30
N ALA A 22 -27.18 -8.91 -10.28
CA ALA A 22 -28.01 -9.07 -11.48
C ALA A 22 -28.35 -7.72 -12.11
N LEU A 23 -28.71 -6.70 -11.30
CA LEU A 23 -28.97 -5.35 -11.79
C LEU A 23 -27.71 -4.69 -12.38
N TYR A 24 -26.55 -4.93 -11.77
CA TYR A 24 -25.26 -4.46 -12.27
C TYR A 24 -24.93 -5.07 -13.64
N ASP A 25 -25.05 -6.40 -13.76
CA ASP A 25 -24.74 -7.11 -14.99
C ASP A 25 -25.71 -6.71 -16.12
N LEU A 26 -26.99 -6.50 -15.79
CA LEU A 26 -27.99 -5.99 -16.72
C LEU A 26 -27.63 -4.58 -17.23
N HIS A 27 -27.27 -3.68 -16.31
CA HIS A 27 -26.84 -2.32 -16.64
C HIS A 27 -25.63 -2.33 -17.58
N HIS A 28 -24.60 -3.12 -17.24
CA HIS A 28 -23.38 -3.21 -18.01
C HIS A 28 -23.62 -3.84 -19.40
N ALA A 29 -24.43 -4.89 -19.49
CA ALA A 29 -24.77 -5.52 -20.76
C ALA A 29 -25.45 -4.54 -21.72
N GLU A 30 -26.32 -3.67 -21.21
CA GLU A 30 -27.01 -2.67 -22.02
C GLU A 30 -26.10 -1.51 -22.44
N GLN A 31 -25.21 -1.05 -21.56
CA GLN A 31 -24.20 -0.05 -21.94
C GLN A 31 -23.26 -0.56 -23.03
N ALA A 32 -22.85 -1.83 -22.96
CA ALA A 32 -21.99 -2.46 -23.96
C ALA A 32 -22.65 -2.55 -25.34
N ARG A 33 -23.99 -2.57 -25.42
CA ARG A 33 -24.72 -2.53 -26.70
C ARG A 33 -24.76 -1.16 -27.33
N HIS A 34 -24.83 -0.10 -26.51
CA HIS A 34 -25.02 1.26 -26.98
C HIS A 34 -23.72 2.05 -27.19
N ARG A 35 -22.57 1.61 -26.65
CA ARG A 35 -21.28 2.31 -26.80
C ARG A 35 -20.19 1.37 -27.31
N ALA A 36 -19.35 1.88 -28.22
CA ALA A 36 -18.17 1.17 -28.72
C ALA A 36 -17.10 1.03 -27.62
N ALA A 37 -17.20 -0.01 -26.79
CA ALA A 37 -16.16 -0.71 -26.01
C ALA A 37 -15.03 0.07 -25.27
N SER A 38 -15.04 1.40 -25.18
CA SER A 38 -13.88 2.17 -24.70
C SER A 38 -14.02 2.77 -23.30
N GLU A 39 -15.18 2.65 -22.65
CA GLU A 39 -15.33 3.03 -21.25
C GLU A 39 -15.31 1.76 -20.39
N GLY A 40 -14.31 1.65 -19.51
CA GLY A 40 -14.15 0.52 -18.61
C GLY A 40 -15.35 0.36 -17.65
N LYS A 41 -15.49 -0.84 -17.08
CA LYS A 41 -16.48 -1.14 -16.03
C LYS A 41 -16.43 -0.09 -14.93
N LYS A 42 -17.50 0.70 -14.78
CA LYS A 42 -17.66 1.60 -13.64
C LYS A 42 -18.15 0.79 -12.44
N ASN A 43 -17.52 0.96 -11.28
CA ASN A 43 -18.04 0.40 -10.04
C ASN A 43 -19.29 1.20 -9.65
N MET A 44 -20.43 0.52 -9.53
CA MET A 44 -21.72 1.14 -9.21
C MET A 44 -22.36 0.38 -8.05
N ILE A 45 -22.70 1.11 -6.99
CA ILE A 45 -23.48 0.56 -5.88
C ILE A 45 -24.97 0.50 -6.23
N LEU A 46 -25.76 -0.29 -5.51
CA LEU A 46 -27.21 -0.42 -5.75
C LEU A 46 -27.94 0.92 -5.95
N ARG A 47 -27.64 1.93 -5.14
CA ARG A 47 -28.25 3.27 -5.30
C ARG A 47 -27.99 3.84 -6.69
N ASP A 48 -26.75 3.81 -7.14
CA ASP A 48 -26.33 4.40 -8.40
C ASP A 48 -26.95 3.63 -9.58
N LEU A 49 -27.09 2.31 -9.45
CA LEU A 49 -27.82 1.48 -10.42
C LEU A 49 -29.29 1.91 -10.53
N LEU A 50 -29.99 2.05 -9.41
CA LEU A 50 -31.41 2.43 -9.37
C LEU A 50 -31.66 3.89 -9.80
N GLN A 51 -30.63 4.73 -9.78
CA GLN A 51 -30.68 6.10 -10.30
C GLN A 51 -30.23 6.21 -11.76
N SER A 52 -29.70 5.14 -12.36
CA SER A 52 -29.16 5.18 -13.72
C SER A 52 -30.26 5.32 -14.78
N ASP A 53 -30.02 6.19 -15.77
CA ASP A 53 -30.90 6.35 -16.93
C ASP A 53 -31.04 5.04 -17.72
N THR A 54 -29.97 4.24 -17.77
CA THR A 54 -29.97 2.93 -18.43
C THR A 54 -31.02 1.98 -17.86
N LEU A 55 -31.04 1.78 -16.53
CA LEU A 55 -32.05 0.89 -15.93
C LEU A 55 -33.45 1.53 -15.92
N ASN A 56 -33.55 2.86 -15.82
CA ASN A 56 -34.83 3.57 -15.93
C ASN A 56 -35.47 3.38 -17.32
N ALA A 57 -34.67 3.29 -18.38
CA ALA A 57 -35.15 3.05 -19.74
C ALA A 57 -35.47 1.57 -20.00
N LEU A 58 -34.75 0.64 -19.36
CA LEU A 58 -34.84 -0.79 -19.62
C LEU A 58 -35.94 -1.50 -18.82
N LEU A 59 -36.14 -1.12 -17.55
CA LEU A 59 -37.09 -1.80 -16.66
C LEU A 59 -38.46 -1.11 -16.67
N PRO A 60 -39.57 -1.86 -16.50
CA PRO A 60 -40.89 -1.26 -16.37
C PRO A 60 -40.96 -0.23 -15.24
N ALA A 61 -41.64 0.89 -15.47
CA ALA A 61 -41.73 1.98 -14.50
C ALA A 61 -42.22 1.53 -13.11
N GLY A 62 -43.20 0.61 -13.06
CA GLY A 62 -43.69 0.04 -11.79
C GLY A 62 -42.65 -0.80 -11.05
N LEU A 63 -41.86 -1.61 -11.76
CA LEU A 63 -40.77 -2.40 -11.19
C LEU A 63 -39.65 -1.50 -10.68
N MET A 64 -39.25 -0.49 -11.47
CA MET A 64 -38.26 0.49 -11.06
C MET A 64 -38.70 1.27 -9.83
N GLN A 65 -39.96 1.71 -9.78
CA GLN A 65 -40.51 2.40 -8.62
C GLN A 65 -40.52 1.50 -7.38
N LEU A 66 -40.87 0.22 -7.53
CA LEU A 66 -40.80 -0.75 -6.43
C LEU A 66 -39.37 -0.91 -5.91
N LEU A 67 -38.38 -1.11 -6.79
CA LEU A 67 -36.98 -1.21 -6.41
C LEU A 67 -36.50 0.05 -5.67
N LYS A 68 -36.89 1.23 -6.14
CA LYS A 68 -36.57 2.51 -5.49
C LYS A 68 -37.17 2.61 -4.08
N VAL A 69 -38.45 2.24 -3.93
CA VAL A 69 -39.13 2.23 -2.63
C VAL A 69 -38.46 1.25 -1.67
N LEU A 70 -38.04 0.07 -2.13
CA LEU A 70 -37.43 -0.95 -1.27
C LEU A 70 -36.01 -0.58 -0.82
N PHE A 71 -35.21 0.03 -1.70
CA PHE A 71 -33.76 0.05 -1.53
C PHE A 71 -33.11 1.44 -1.50
N LEU A 72 -33.79 2.52 -1.91
CA LEU A 72 -33.23 3.85 -1.78
C LEU A 72 -33.34 4.39 -0.34
N PRO A 73 -32.48 5.33 0.06
CA PRO A 73 -32.57 6.02 1.35
C PRO A 73 -33.91 6.72 1.58
N SER A 74 -34.51 7.27 0.51
CA SER A 74 -35.85 7.91 0.53
C SER A 74 -37.01 6.92 0.62
N GLY A 75 -36.73 5.63 0.73
CA GLY A 75 -37.70 4.55 0.85
C GLY A 75 -37.46 3.75 2.13
N LEU A 76 -37.64 2.43 2.06
CA LEU A 76 -37.41 1.54 3.19
C LEU A 76 -35.92 1.26 3.46
N ASN A 77 -35.05 1.45 2.45
CA ASN A 77 -33.62 1.19 2.54
C ASN A 77 -33.27 -0.21 3.09
N LEU A 78 -34.08 -1.22 2.74
CA LEU A 78 -34.06 -2.55 3.37
C LEU A 78 -32.69 -3.23 3.30
N ARG A 79 -32.00 -3.05 2.16
CA ARG A 79 -30.65 -3.58 1.94
C ARG A 79 -29.70 -3.14 3.05
N ASN A 80 -29.66 -1.84 3.34
CA ASN A 80 -28.75 -1.28 4.33
C ASN A 80 -29.22 -1.57 5.77
N LEU A 81 -30.53 -1.50 6.05
CA LEU A 81 -31.07 -1.86 7.37
C LEU A 81 -30.72 -3.30 7.78
N VAL A 82 -30.79 -4.24 6.83
CA VAL A 82 -30.44 -5.63 7.05
C VAL A 82 -28.94 -5.83 7.17
N TRP A 83 -28.15 -5.39 6.18
CA TRP A 83 -26.70 -5.62 6.13
C TRP A 83 -25.94 -4.99 7.30
N HIS A 84 -26.33 -3.78 7.69
CA HIS A 84 -25.72 -3.09 8.82
C HIS A 84 -26.25 -3.58 10.17
N GLY A 85 -27.18 -4.54 10.20
CA GLY A 85 -27.66 -5.12 11.46
C GLY A 85 -28.57 -4.19 12.27
N PHE A 86 -29.34 -3.32 11.62
CA PHE A 86 -30.39 -2.53 12.29
C PHE A 86 -31.67 -3.34 12.52
N ILE A 87 -31.92 -4.39 11.72
CA ILE A 87 -33.09 -5.28 11.90
C ILE A 87 -32.69 -6.57 12.59
N ILE A 88 -33.32 -6.87 13.73
CA ILE A 88 -33.11 -8.12 14.48
C ILE A 88 -33.54 -9.31 13.60
N PRO A 89 -32.75 -10.41 13.49
CA PRO A 89 -33.07 -11.51 12.57
C PRO A 89 -34.41 -12.18 12.86
N ALA A 90 -34.80 -12.24 14.13
CA ALA A 90 -36.07 -12.82 14.56
C ALA A 90 -37.29 -12.00 14.12
N ASP A 91 -37.11 -10.68 13.93
CA ASP A 91 -38.19 -9.74 13.58
C ASP A 91 -38.28 -9.49 12.08
N PHE A 92 -37.40 -10.12 11.27
CA PHE A 92 -37.35 -9.89 9.84
C PHE A 92 -38.59 -10.47 9.12
N PRO A 93 -39.40 -9.64 8.43
CA PRO A 93 -40.61 -10.11 7.76
C PRO A 93 -40.33 -11.07 6.60
N ARG A 94 -41.00 -12.23 6.61
CA ARG A 94 -40.87 -13.31 5.59
C ARG A 94 -41.23 -12.86 4.17
N CYS A 95 -42.12 -11.87 4.05
CA CYS A 95 -42.58 -11.36 2.77
C CYS A 95 -41.45 -10.70 1.97
N TRP A 96 -40.44 -10.12 2.63
CA TRP A 96 -39.35 -9.45 1.93
C TRP A 96 -38.44 -10.42 1.19
N SER A 97 -38.08 -11.56 1.79
CA SER A 97 -37.30 -12.60 1.08
C SER A 97 -38.08 -13.15 -0.10
N SER A 98 -39.39 -13.39 0.09
CA SER A 98 -40.29 -13.87 -0.97
C SER A 98 -40.36 -12.87 -2.12
N LEU A 99 -40.48 -11.58 -1.81
CA LEU A 99 -40.47 -10.51 -2.81
C LEU A 99 -39.15 -10.44 -3.57
N THR A 100 -38.00 -10.55 -2.88
CA THR A 100 -36.68 -10.55 -3.54
C THR A 100 -36.53 -11.75 -4.49
N ILE A 101 -37.05 -12.93 -4.13
CA ILE A 101 -37.08 -14.09 -5.04
C ILE A 101 -37.91 -13.77 -6.28
N LEU A 102 -39.11 -13.20 -6.11
CA LEU A 102 -39.94 -12.81 -7.24
C LEU A 102 -39.23 -11.80 -8.14
N LEU A 103 -38.55 -10.80 -7.56
CA LEU A 103 -37.74 -9.85 -8.33
C LEU A 103 -36.63 -10.55 -9.12
N LEU A 104 -35.92 -11.50 -8.50
CA LEU A 104 -34.87 -12.28 -9.15
C LEU A 104 -35.39 -13.20 -10.26
N LEU A 105 -36.60 -13.73 -10.15
CA LEU A 105 -37.22 -14.55 -11.19
C LEU A 105 -37.74 -13.71 -12.36
N GLU A 106 -38.09 -12.45 -12.12
CA GLU A 106 -38.60 -11.53 -13.14
C GLU A 106 -37.48 -10.86 -13.95
N LEU A 107 -36.34 -10.53 -13.34
CA LEU A 107 -35.22 -9.85 -14.01
C LEU A 107 -34.65 -10.58 -15.25
N PRO A 108 -34.49 -11.92 -15.28
CA PRO A 108 -33.98 -12.66 -16.43
C PRO A 108 -34.68 -12.35 -17.75
N ARG A 109 -35.96 -11.97 -17.73
CA ARG A 109 -36.73 -11.61 -18.93
C ARG A 109 -36.20 -10.38 -19.67
N TYR A 110 -35.40 -9.56 -19.00
CA TYR A 110 -34.81 -8.33 -19.55
C TYR A 110 -33.36 -8.51 -20.02
N PHE A 111 -32.74 -9.66 -19.75
CA PHE A 111 -31.46 -10.03 -20.35
C PHE A 111 -31.73 -10.60 -21.75
N ALA A 112 -30.94 -10.23 -22.77
CA ALA A 112 -31.12 -10.89 -24.07
C ALA A 112 -30.66 -12.35 -24.00
N ALA A 113 -31.23 -13.18 -24.88
CA ALA A 113 -30.98 -14.63 -24.95
C ALA A 113 -29.48 -15.01 -24.96
N ASP A 114 -28.61 -14.16 -25.53
CA ASP A 114 -27.15 -14.42 -25.60
C ASP A 114 -26.38 -14.12 -24.31
N ALA A 115 -26.95 -13.35 -23.38
CA ALA A 115 -26.32 -13.02 -22.09
C ALA A 115 -26.53 -14.12 -21.03
N ALA A 116 -27.55 -14.97 -21.20
CA ALA A 116 -27.84 -16.08 -20.29
C ALA A 116 -26.71 -17.14 -20.27
N GLY A 117 -25.96 -17.27 -21.38
CA GLY A 117 -24.79 -18.16 -21.47
C GLY A 117 -23.51 -17.62 -20.82
N ALA A 118 -23.46 -16.31 -20.51
CA ALA A 118 -22.30 -15.64 -19.93
C ALA A 118 -22.49 -15.28 -18.45
N MET A 119 -23.56 -15.74 -17.80
CA MET A 119 -23.68 -15.78 -16.33
C MET A 119 -22.72 -16.85 -15.78
N SER A 120 -21.41 -16.69 -16.05
CA SER A 120 -20.37 -17.65 -15.74
C SER A 120 -20.08 -17.65 -14.24
N SER A 121 -20.76 -18.57 -13.56
CA SER A 121 -20.21 -19.62 -12.68
C SER A 121 -19.45 -19.29 -11.40
N VAL A 122 -19.13 -18.04 -11.06
CA VAL A 122 -18.43 -17.77 -9.79
C VAL A 122 -18.89 -16.48 -9.14
N LEU A 123 -20.01 -16.55 -8.41
CA LEU A 123 -20.37 -15.50 -7.44
C LEU A 123 -19.39 -15.48 -6.26
N PHE A 124 -18.87 -16.66 -5.89
CA PHE A 124 -17.89 -16.84 -4.82
C PHE A 124 -16.97 -18.01 -5.20
N GLN A 125 -15.66 -17.80 -5.11
CA GLN A 125 -14.65 -18.83 -5.38
C GLN A 125 -14.05 -19.27 -4.04
N SER A 126 -14.23 -20.55 -3.66
CA SER A 126 -13.91 -21.06 -2.32
C SER A 126 -12.40 -21.21 -2.06
N VAL A 127 -11.97 -21.00 -0.82
CA VAL A 127 -10.65 -21.40 -0.31
C VAL A 127 -10.75 -22.79 0.35
N LYS A 128 -9.61 -23.42 0.64
CA LYS A 128 -9.54 -24.58 1.54
C LYS A 128 -8.94 -24.13 2.87
N TRP A 129 -9.77 -23.91 3.87
CA TRP A 129 -9.32 -23.70 5.25
C TRP A 129 -9.26 -25.03 6.00
N ASP A 130 -8.14 -25.30 6.69
CA ASP A 130 -7.99 -26.48 7.54
C ASP A 130 -7.86 -26.05 9.01
N ALA A 131 -9.00 -25.73 9.64
CA ALA A 131 -9.04 -25.14 10.99
C ALA A 131 -10.20 -25.68 11.87
N LYS A 132 -10.53 -26.97 11.78
CA LYS A 132 -11.69 -27.58 12.49
C LYS A 132 -11.66 -27.44 14.02
N PHE A 133 -10.48 -27.35 14.65
CA PHE A 133 -10.33 -27.27 16.11
C PHE A 133 -10.64 -25.86 16.65
N VAL A 134 -10.09 -24.82 16.02
CA VAL A 134 -10.23 -23.41 16.44
C VAL A 134 -11.68 -22.95 16.41
N ILE A 135 -12.47 -23.39 15.43
CA ILE A 135 -13.84 -22.89 15.24
C ILE A 135 -14.79 -23.35 16.36
N LYS A 136 -14.57 -24.53 16.98
CA LYS A 136 -15.40 -24.99 18.10
C LYS A 136 -15.19 -24.17 19.38
N GLU A 137 -13.96 -23.79 19.68
CA GLU A 137 -13.66 -22.89 20.79
C GLU A 137 -14.21 -21.48 20.52
N LEU A 138 -14.13 -21.00 19.27
CA LEU A 138 -14.74 -19.74 18.85
C LEU A 138 -16.26 -19.75 18.99
N GLN A 139 -16.94 -20.86 18.70
CA GLN A 139 -18.40 -20.98 18.93
C GLN A 139 -18.73 -20.76 20.41
N GLN A 140 -17.99 -21.41 21.32
CA GLN A 140 -18.22 -21.30 22.76
C GLN A 140 -17.89 -19.89 23.28
N ALA A 141 -16.78 -19.30 22.84
CA ALA A 141 -16.38 -17.94 23.18
C ALA A 141 -17.38 -16.88 22.64
N SER A 142 -17.99 -17.14 21.48
CA SER A 142 -18.96 -16.22 20.87
C SER A 142 -20.27 -16.13 21.64
N ILE A 143 -20.71 -17.24 22.26
CA ILE A 143 -21.92 -17.26 23.10
C ILE A 143 -21.70 -16.48 24.39
N SER A 144 -20.50 -16.56 24.98
CA SER A 144 -20.18 -15.90 26.25
C SER A 144 -19.72 -14.45 26.09
N SER A 145 -19.35 -14.02 24.87
CA SER A 145 -18.85 -12.68 24.60
C SER A 145 -19.90 -11.59 24.88
N SER A 146 -19.48 -10.55 25.61
CA SER A 146 -20.23 -9.31 25.82
C SER A 146 -20.13 -8.35 24.63
N PHE A 147 -19.15 -8.57 23.74
CA PHE A 147 -18.98 -7.77 22.52
C PHE A 147 -20.04 -8.12 21.47
N ILE A 148 -20.48 -9.38 21.42
CA ILE A 148 -21.49 -9.85 20.44
C ILE A 148 -22.90 -9.55 20.97
N PRO A 149 -23.72 -8.77 20.24
CA PRO A 149 -25.09 -8.49 20.64
C PRO A 149 -25.92 -9.77 20.78
N VAL A 150 -26.65 -9.91 21.89
CA VAL A 150 -27.33 -11.16 22.28
C VAL A 150 -28.27 -11.67 21.19
N GLY A 151 -29.04 -10.79 20.55
CA GLY A 151 -29.97 -11.13 19.46
C GLY A 151 -29.30 -11.61 18.16
N ARG A 152 -27.95 -11.60 18.10
CA ARG A 152 -27.16 -11.99 16.91
C ARG A 152 -26.36 -13.27 17.10
N ARG A 153 -26.26 -13.81 18.32
CA ARG A 153 -25.42 -14.99 18.64
C ARG A 153 -25.74 -16.21 17.78
N ASN A 154 -27.03 -16.43 17.47
CA ASN A 154 -27.46 -17.54 16.62
C ASN A 154 -26.92 -17.45 15.18
N LEU A 155 -26.68 -16.25 14.64
CA LEU A 155 -26.06 -16.11 13.32
C LEU A 155 -24.60 -16.56 13.35
N ILE A 156 -23.85 -16.24 14.41
CA ILE A 156 -22.48 -16.72 14.57
C ILE A 156 -22.46 -18.25 14.64
N LEU A 157 -23.37 -18.86 15.40
CA LEU A 157 -23.47 -20.32 15.50
C LEU A 157 -23.76 -20.96 14.13
N LYS A 158 -24.77 -20.46 13.42
CA LYS A 158 -25.12 -20.93 12.06
C LYS A 158 -23.96 -20.77 11.08
N GLY A 159 -23.25 -19.64 11.14
CA GLY A 159 -22.06 -19.41 10.32
C GLY A 159 -20.96 -20.42 10.62
N CYS A 160 -20.62 -20.62 11.89
CA CYS A 160 -19.61 -21.59 12.30
C CYS A 160 -19.99 -23.04 11.94
N GLU A 161 -21.26 -23.42 12.07
CA GLU A 161 -21.78 -24.73 11.61
C GLU A 161 -21.60 -24.89 10.10
N ALA A 162 -21.98 -23.88 9.31
CA ALA A 162 -21.81 -23.89 7.85
C ALA A 162 -20.33 -24.07 7.46
N LEU A 163 -19.41 -23.38 8.14
CA LEU A 163 -17.97 -23.52 7.90
C LEU A 163 -17.43 -24.90 8.32
N LEU A 164 -17.82 -25.39 9.51
CA LEU A 164 -17.30 -26.63 10.09
C LEU A 164 -17.81 -27.89 9.38
N GLU A 165 -19.11 -27.95 9.12
CA GLU A 165 -19.78 -29.13 8.61
C GLU A 165 -19.77 -29.19 7.08
N ARG A 166 -19.94 -28.04 6.44
CA ARG A 166 -20.18 -27.95 4.98
C ARG A 166 -19.04 -27.29 4.22
N ARG A 167 -18.07 -26.69 4.93
CA ARG A 167 -17.02 -25.83 4.34
C ARG A 167 -17.61 -24.70 3.50
N ASP A 168 -18.76 -24.18 3.94
CA ASP A 168 -19.49 -23.12 3.26
C ASP A 168 -19.04 -21.75 3.80
N GLU A 169 -17.95 -21.25 3.23
CA GLU A 169 -17.35 -19.95 3.56
C GLU A 169 -18.27 -18.77 3.23
N PRO A 170 -18.97 -18.72 2.09
CA PRO A 170 -19.92 -17.64 1.82
C PRO A 170 -21.00 -17.54 2.89
N THR A 171 -21.64 -18.65 3.28
CA THR A 171 -22.66 -18.65 4.34
C THR A 171 -22.07 -18.22 5.68
N PHE A 172 -20.84 -18.62 6.00
CA PHE A 172 -20.14 -18.11 7.18
C PHE A 172 -19.99 -16.59 7.16
N LEU A 173 -19.53 -16.01 6.05
CA LEU A 173 -19.35 -14.56 5.91
C LEU A 173 -20.67 -13.79 5.97
N PHE A 174 -21.71 -14.25 5.27
CA PHE A 174 -23.05 -13.65 5.31
C PHE A 174 -23.68 -13.70 6.72
N CYS A 175 -23.33 -14.72 7.51
CA CYS A 175 -23.74 -14.81 8.91
C CYS A 175 -22.95 -13.85 9.81
N VAL A 176 -21.63 -13.78 9.66
CA VAL A 176 -20.74 -13.12 10.64
C VAL A 176 -20.55 -11.63 10.38
N LEU A 177 -20.46 -11.18 9.13
CA LEU A 177 -20.17 -9.77 8.82
C LEU A 177 -21.24 -8.79 9.34
N PRO A 178 -22.56 -9.03 9.18
CA PRO A 178 -23.58 -8.14 9.75
C PRO A 178 -23.50 -8.07 11.28
N VAL A 179 -23.08 -9.16 11.92
CA VAL A 179 -22.91 -9.22 13.39
C VAL A 179 -21.68 -8.43 13.81
N LEU A 180 -20.56 -8.59 13.10
CA LEU A 180 -19.32 -7.87 13.36
C LEU A 180 -19.51 -6.36 13.18
N GLU A 181 -20.17 -5.93 12.09
CA GLU A 181 -20.48 -4.53 11.84
C GLU A 181 -21.36 -3.93 12.93
N HIS A 182 -22.40 -4.65 13.35
CA HIS A 182 -23.25 -4.20 14.44
C HIS A 182 -22.49 -4.12 15.78
N ALA A 183 -21.66 -5.12 16.10
CA ALA A 183 -20.84 -5.13 17.31
C ALA A 183 -19.83 -3.97 17.34
N ILE A 184 -19.12 -3.72 16.22
CA ILE A 184 -18.19 -2.60 16.09
C ILE A 184 -18.92 -1.27 16.19
N ARG A 185 -20.12 -1.13 15.62
CA ARG A 185 -20.92 0.11 15.74
C ARG A 185 -21.32 0.41 17.18
N VAL A 186 -21.80 -0.61 17.91
CA VAL A 186 -22.14 -0.44 19.34
C VAL A 186 -20.89 -0.08 20.14
N ALA A 187 -19.75 -0.73 19.88
CA ALA A 187 -18.49 -0.41 20.53
C ALA A 187 -18.00 1.01 20.19
N PHE A 188 -18.09 1.42 18.92
CA PHE A 188 -17.75 2.75 18.43
C PHE A 188 -18.50 3.84 19.20
N VAL A 189 -19.83 3.73 19.25
CA VAL A 189 -20.67 4.72 19.95
C VAL A 189 -20.32 4.75 21.44
N ARG A 190 -20.30 3.58 22.10
CA ARG A 190 -20.01 3.49 23.54
C ARG A 190 -18.63 4.05 23.90
N ILE A 191 -17.60 3.71 23.15
CA ILE A 191 -16.21 4.09 23.46
C ILE A 191 -15.99 5.57 23.19
N ASN A 192 -16.43 6.07 22.02
CA ASN A 192 -16.25 7.49 21.70
C ASN A 192 -17.15 8.40 22.57
N GLN A 193 -18.35 7.96 22.97
CA GLN A 193 -19.16 8.70 23.94
C GLN A 193 -18.53 8.73 25.34
N ALA A 194 -17.86 7.66 25.76
CA ALA A 194 -17.15 7.65 27.04
C ALA A 194 -15.97 8.65 27.06
N GLU A 195 -15.32 8.85 25.92
CA GLU A 195 -14.19 9.79 25.75
C GLU A 195 -14.66 11.24 25.61
N TYR A 196 -15.64 11.49 24.73
CA TYR A 196 -16.00 12.84 24.26
C TYR A 196 -17.38 13.33 24.74
N GLY A 197 -18.18 12.45 25.35
CA GLY A 197 -19.54 12.72 25.80
C GLY A 197 -20.60 12.68 24.69
N ASP A 198 -21.86 12.55 25.10
CA ASP A 198 -23.02 12.39 24.20
C ASP A 198 -23.28 13.59 23.26
N LYS A 199 -22.74 14.77 23.60
CA LYS A 199 -22.90 15.98 22.79
C LYS A 199 -22.00 15.99 21.55
N GLN A 200 -20.88 15.27 21.59
CA GLN A 200 -19.92 15.21 20.49
C GLN A 200 -20.16 13.98 19.61
N ILE A 201 -20.63 12.88 20.19
CA ILE A 201 -20.95 11.63 19.48
C ILE A 201 -22.43 11.33 19.63
N ALA A 202 -23.19 11.62 18.57
CA ALA A 202 -24.63 11.42 18.58
C ALA A 202 -24.98 9.94 18.79
N SER A 203 -25.89 9.67 19.73
CA SER A 203 -26.49 8.34 19.91
C SER A 203 -27.15 7.82 18.63
N ALA A 204 -27.56 8.75 17.75
CA ALA A 204 -28.01 8.51 16.39
C ALA A 204 -27.12 7.54 15.60
N TYR A 205 -25.81 7.55 15.81
CA TYR A 205 -24.89 6.64 15.13
C TYR A 205 -25.13 5.16 15.47
N ALA A 206 -25.84 4.85 16.57
CA ALA A 206 -26.25 3.49 16.89
C ALA A 206 -27.53 3.05 16.17
N GLU A 207 -28.32 3.99 15.65
CA GLU A 207 -29.70 3.80 15.21
C GLU A 207 -29.86 4.03 13.70
N ALA A 208 -30.90 3.42 13.12
CA ALA A 208 -31.27 3.71 11.75
C ALA A 208 -32.17 4.95 11.72
N GLN A 209 -31.74 5.98 11.00
CA GLN A 209 -32.49 7.20 10.79
C GLN A 209 -33.07 7.27 9.37
N ILE A 210 -34.26 7.85 9.25
CA ILE A 210 -34.92 8.10 7.96
C ILE A 210 -34.16 9.24 7.25
N ASP A 211 -33.94 9.10 5.94
CA ASP A 211 -33.27 10.09 5.09
C ASP A 211 -31.83 10.49 5.52
N ALA A 212 -31.19 9.70 6.37
CA ALA A 212 -29.82 9.91 6.82
C ALA A 212 -28.91 8.76 6.39
N TYR A 213 -27.61 9.05 6.30
CA TYR A 213 -26.60 8.01 6.12
C TYR A 213 -26.32 7.31 7.45
N TYR A 214 -26.04 6.01 7.38
CA TYR A 214 -25.69 5.20 8.54
C TYR A 214 -24.19 5.20 8.78
N SER A 215 -23.79 4.93 10.01
CA SER A 215 -22.39 4.62 10.31
C SER A 215 -22.07 3.18 9.93
N THR A 216 -21.04 2.97 9.11
CA THR A 216 -20.76 1.68 8.45
C THR A 216 -19.29 1.28 8.55
N LEU A 217 -19.00 -0.01 8.38
CA LEU A 217 -17.61 -0.53 8.42
C LEU A 217 -16.73 -0.07 7.25
N ASP A 218 -17.32 0.32 6.13
CA ASP A 218 -16.62 0.95 5.01
C ASP A 218 -17.46 2.11 4.48
N GLY A 219 -16.81 3.11 3.90
CA GLY A 219 -17.48 4.20 3.19
C GLY A 219 -17.24 4.15 1.69
N PHE A 220 -17.30 2.97 1.06
CA PHE A 220 -17.04 2.83 -0.38
C PHE A 220 -17.81 3.90 -1.20
N GLY A 221 -17.06 4.77 -1.89
CA GLY A 221 -17.60 5.87 -2.72
C GLY A 221 -18.25 7.03 -1.95
N GLN A 222 -18.30 7.00 -0.61
CA GLN A 222 -19.10 7.93 0.22
C GLN A 222 -18.50 8.31 1.58
N ARG A 223 -17.20 8.07 1.82
CA ARG A 223 -16.54 8.30 3.12
C ARG A 223 -16.75 9.73 3.68
N GLU A 224 -16.96 10.71 2.81
CA GLU A 224 -17.17 12.12 3.18
C GLU A 224 -18.61 12.45 3.62
N LYS A 225 -19.57 11.54 3.41
CA LYS A 225 -21.00 11.80 3.64
C LYS A 225 -21.52 11.21 4.94
N HIS A 226 -20.73 10.38 5.61
CA HIS A 226 -21.13 9.66 6.82
C HIS A 226 -19.95 9.14 7.61
N GLN A 227 -20.17 8.87 8.89
CA GLN A 227 -19.14 8.30 9.76
C GLN A 227 -18.79 6.87 9.34
N VAL A 228 -17.53 6.66 8.95
CA VAL A 228 -16.97 5.31 8.77
C VAL A 228 -16.40 4.84 10.11
N LEU A 229 -16.87 3.69 10.60
CA LEU A 229 -16.65 3.25 11.99
C LEU A 229 -15.16 3.09 12.36
N LEU A 230 -14.34 2.65 11.40
CA LEU A 230 -12.91 2.43 11.57
C LEU A 230 -12.06 3.57 11.01
N HIS A 231 -12.65 4.71 10.66
CA HIS A 231 -11.86 5.88 10.26
C HIS A 231 -11.17 6.48 11.49
N PRO A 232 -9.90 6.92 11.38
CA PRO A 232 -9.15 7.44 12.54
C PRO A 232 -9.68 8.77 13.06
N VAL A 233 -10.38 9.53 12.22
CA VAL A 233 -10.98 10.82 12.54
C VAL A 233 -12.50 10.73 12.57
N LEU A 234 -13.11 11.40 13.54
CA LEU A 234 -14.56 11.50 13.68
C LEU A 234 -15.14 12.58 12.77
N HIS A 235 -16.32 12.31 12.22
CA HIS A 235 -17.04 13.22 11.33
C HIS A 235 -17.74 14.32 12.14
N SER A 236 -17.51 15.59 11.76
CA SER A 236 -17.82 16.78 12.58
C SER A 236 -19.23 17.36 12.41
N ASP A 237 -20.16 16.65 11.76
CA ASP A 237 -21.53 17.12 11.42
C ASP A 237 -22.40 17.60 12.61
N HIS A 238 -21.93 17.47 13.86
CA HIS A 238 -22.63 17.90 15.07
C HIS A 238 -21.82 18.81 16.00
N ILE A 239 -20.78 19.50 15.52
CA ILE A 239 -20.18 20.62 16.25
C ILE A 239 -20.94 21.90 15.88
N PRO A 240 -21.94 22.37 16.64
CA PRO A 240 -22.47 23.71 16.43
C PRO A 240 -21.32 24.70 16.70
N CYS A 241 -20.88 25.42 15.66
CA CYS A 241 -20.07 26.61 15.87
C CYS A 241 -20.82 27.51 16.85
N PRO A 242 -20.26 27.88 18.02
CA PRO A 242 -20.65 29.14 18.60
C PRO A 242 -20.24 30.19 17.55
N ALA A 243 -21.19 31.02 17.12
CA ALA A 243 -20.90 32.19 16.33
C ALA A 243 -19.97 33.11 17.13
N SER A 244 -18.67 32.86 17.06
CA SER A 244 -17.62 33.72 17.58
C SER A 244 -16.60 33.90 16.46
N ASP A 245 -16.51 35.13 15.98
CA ASP A 245 -15.65 35.64 14.91
C ASP A 245 -14.12 35.53 15.19
N ASP A 246 -13.69 34.57 16.00
CA ASP A 246 -12.28 34.42 16.38
C ASP A 246 -11.59 33.35 15.51
N LEU A 247 -10.97 33.81 14.41
CA LEU A 247 -10.16 33.04 13.44
C LEU A 247 -8.86 32.45 14.02
N THR A 248 -8.79 32.19 15.33
CA THR A 248 -7.56 31.75 16.01
C THR A 248 -7.68 30.40 16.73
N LYS A 249 -8.84 29.74 16.71
CA LYS A 249 -8.98 28.38 17.24
C LYS A 249 -8.86 27.37 16.11
N THR A 250 -7.70 26.73 16.02
CA THR A 250 -7.56 25.41 15.38
C THR A 250 -8.61 24.49 16.01
N GLU A 251 -9.63 24.10 15.25
CA GLU A 251 -10.60 23.11 15.72
C GLU A 251 -9.85 21.80 16.00
N GLU A 252 -9.87 21.35 17.25
CA GLU A 252 -9.33 20.04 17.63
C GLU A 252 -10.13 18.97 16.89
N VAL A 253 -9.47 18.30 15.95
CA VAL A 253 -10.04 17.18 15.21
C VAL A 253 -10.16 16.00 16.17
N ALA A 254 -11.40 15.64 16.54
CA ALA A 254 -11.63 14.52 17.44
C ALA A 254 -11.22 13.18 16.79
N THR A 255 -10.37 12.42 17.48
CA THR A 255 -9.85 11.13 17.00
C THR A 255 -10.76 9.98 17.44
N ASN A 256 -10.71 8.88 16.72
CA ASN A 256 -11.54 7.72 17.02
C ASN A 256 -10.92 6.91 18.17
N ALA A 257 -11.53 6.98 19.35
CA ALA A 257 -11.08 6.32 20.57
C ALA A 257 -11.04 4.78 20.46
N LEU A 258 -11.64 4.18 19.42
CA LEU A 258 -11.44 2.75 19.11
C LEU A 258 -9.96 2.38 18.94
N TYR A 259 -9.15 3.29 18.39
CA TYR A 259 -7.72 3.06 18.14
C TYR A 259 -6.91 2.87 19.43
N SER A 260 -7.39 3.37 20.56
CA SER A 260 -6.78 3.19 21.88
C SER A 260 -7.35 1.97 22.62
N HIS A 261 -8.62 1.64 22.39
CA HIS A 261 -9.35 0.63 23.18
C HIS A 261 -9.38 -0.77 22.57
N PHE A 262 -9.27 -0.91 21.24
CA PHE A 262 -9.28 -2.23 20.61
C PHE A 262 -7.94 -2.95 20.84
N PRO A 263 -7.94 -4.29 20.96
CA PRO A 263 -6.72 -5.08 20.86
C PRO A 263 -6.01 -4.78 19.53
N LEU A 264 -4.69 -4.57 19.58
CA LEU A 264 -3.93 -4.07 18.44
C LEU A 264 -4.03 -4.97 17.20
N SER A 265 -3.96 -6.28 17.42
CA SER A 265 -4.13 -7.27 16.36
C SER A 265 -5.54 -7.29 15.79
N ALA A 266 -6.56 -7.15 16.62
CA ALA A 266 -7.95 -7.09 16.17
C ALA A 266 -8.21 -5.83 15.32
N LEU A 267 -7.68 -4.67 15.74
CA LEU A 267 -7.75 -3.43 14.98
C LEU A 267 -7.05 -3.59 13.62
N SER A 268 -5.83 -4.12 13.61
CA SER A 268 -5.04 -4.35 12.40
C SER A 268 -5.77 -5.27 11.40
N VAL A 269 -6.34 -6.39 11.87
CA VAL A 269 -7.14 -7.29 11.03
C VAL A 269 -8.38 -6.59 10.50
N CYS A 270 -9.10 -5.83 11.32
CA CYS A 270 -10.29 -5.11 10.87
C CYS A 270 -9.97 -4.07 9.79
N LEU A 271 -8.87 -3.34 9.96
CA LEU A 271 -8.41 -2.37 8.97
C LEU A 271 -8.07 -3.06 7.65
N ASP A 272 -7.35 -4.17 7.68
CA ASP A 272 -6.99 -4.95 6.50
C ASP A 272 -8.22 -5.51 5.79
N LEU A 273 -9.16 -6.09 6.54
CA LEU A 273 -10.36 -6.71 5.98
C LEU A 273 -11.30 -5.69 5.35
N PHE A 274 -11.41 -4.47 5.91
CA PHE A 274 -12.53 -3.56 5.59
C PHE A 274 -12.12 -2.18 5.08
N MET A 275 -10.94 -1.67 5.43
CA MET A 275 -10.57 -0.27 5.21
C MET A 275 -9.43 -0.05 4.21
N MET A 276 -8.46 -0.97 4.17
CA MET A 276 -7.24 -0.81 3.37
C MET A 276 -7.53 -0.88 1.87
N ALA A 277 -7.05 0.11 1.13
CA ALA A 277 -7.26 0.20 -0.32
C ALA A 277 -6.68 -1.01 -1.08
N ALA A 278 -5.48 -1.46 -0.69
CA ALA A 278 -4.85 -2.66 -1.21
C ALA A 278 -5.40 -3.96 -0.58
N GLY A 279 -6.22 -3.84 0.45
CA GLY A 279 -6.83 -4.95 1.17
C GLY A 279 -8.00 -5.59 0.40
N PRO A 280 -8.52 -6.72 0.93
CA PRO A 280 -9.69 -7.39 0.35
C PRO A 280 -10.91 -6.50 0.18
N ASN A 281 -11.13 -5.51 1.06
CA ASN A 281 -12.38 -4.75 1.13
C ASN A 281 -13.59 -5.70 1.21
N LEU A 282 -13.48 -6.68 2.10
CA LEU A 282 -14.32 -7.88 2.15
C LEU A 282 -15.81 -7.54 2.27
N ARG A 283 -16.16 -6.54 3.09
CA ARG A 283 -17.55 -6.03 3.22
C ARG A 283 -18.07 -5.60 1.85
N ALA A 284 -17.39 -4.66 1.19
CA ALA A 284 -17.85 -4.09 -0.07
C ALA A 284 -17.94 -5.17 -1.16
N LYS A 285 -16.85 -5.93 -1.38
CA LYS A 285 -16.83 -6.97 -2.42
C LYS A 285 -17.88 -8.06 -2.21
N LEU A 286 -18.10 -8.51 -0.96
CA LEU A 286 -19.12 -9.51 -0.68
C LEU A 286 -20.52 -8.98 -0.98
N CYS A 287 -20.84 -7.76 -0.54
CA CYS A 287 -22.17 -7.17 -0.74
C CYS A 287 -22.48 -6.85 -2.20
N HIS A 288 -21.46 -6.63 -3.04
CA HIS A 288 -21.63 -6.36 -4.48
C HIS A 288 -21.55 -7.63 -5.34
N GLY A 289 -21.33 -8.80 -4.73
CA GLY A 289 -21.16 -10.06 -5.48
C GLY A 289 -19.85 -10.11 -6.28
N GLU A 290 -18.81 -9.43 -5.80
CA GLU A 290 -17.47 -9.32 -6.39
C GLU A 290 -16.39 -10.00 -5.51
N ALA A 291 -16.79 -10.71 -4.46
CA ALA A 291 -15.86 -11.38 -3.56
C ALA A 291 -15.27 -12.65 -4.18
N ASP A 292 -14.06 -12.52 -4.71
CA ASP A 292 -13.18 -13.65 -4.97
C ASP A 292 -12.40 -14.00 -3.71
N LEU A 293 -12.80 -15.09 -3.04
CA LEU A 293 -12.12 -15.56 -1.85
C LEU A 293 -10.90 -16.42 -2.19
N SER A 294 -10.76 -16.95 -3.42
CA SER A 294 -9.68 -17.89 -3.78
C SER A 294 -8.27 -17.33 -3.57
N ASN A 295 -8.11 -16.02 -3.74
CA ASN A 295 -6.87 -15.29 -3.54
C ASN A 295 -6.61 -14.92 -2.06
N PHE A 296 -7.52 -15.26 -1.15
CA PHE A 296 -7.43 -14.95 0.27
C PHE A 296 -6.63 -16.00 1.04
N GLN A 297 -5.34 -16.15 0.70
CA GLN A 297 -4.36 -16.79 1.57
C GLN A 297 -3.72 -15.72 2.45
N VAL A 298 -4.33 -15.44 3.60
CA VAL A 298 -3.54 -14.85 4.68
C VAL A 298 -2.76 -16.01 5.29
N ASP A 299 -1.45 -15.89 5.44
CA ASP A 299 -0.54 -16.84 6.12
C ASP A 299 -0.87 -17.01 7.64
N LEU A 300 -2.14 -16.94 8.02
CA LEU A 300 -2.66 -17.22 9.35
C LEU A 300 -2.42 -18.68 9.76
N CYS A 301 -2.25 -19.59 8.79
CA CYS A 301 -2.13 -21.02 9.02
C CYS A 301 -0.72 -21.49 9.43
N GLN A 302 0.30 -20.64 9.42
CA GLN A 302 1.65 -21.08 9.82
C GLN A 302 1.90 -21.00 11.33
N GLN A 303 1.03 -20.31 12.09
CA GLN A 303 1.13 -20.28 13.56
C GLN A 303 0.21 -21.37 14.14
N LYS A 304 0.84 -22.47 14.56
CA LYS A 304 0.21 -23.41 15.49
C LYS A 304 -0.27 -22.63 16.73
N THR A 305 -1.55 -22.81 17.03
CA THR A 305 -2.12 -22.84 18.39
C THR A 305 -1.74 -21.67 19.30
N ASP A 306 -2.57 -20.63 19.30
CA ASP A 306 -3.38 -20.26 20.47
C ASP A 306 -4.47 -19.29 20.01
N VAL A 307 -5.66 -19.38 20.61
CA VAL A 307 -6.76 -18.46 20.34
C VAL A 307 -6.28 -17.04 20.68
N VAL A 308 -6.52 -16.09 19.76
CA VAL A 308 -5.92 -14.75 19.66
C VAL A 308 -4.59 -14.79 18.90
N ILE A 309 -4.46 -13.98 17.84
CA ILE A 309 -3.17 -13.70 17.21
C ILE A 309 -2.63 -12.46 17.93
N PRO A 310 -1.92 -12.55 19.08
CA PRO A 310 -1.46 -11.37 19.79
C PRO A 310 -0.44 -10.55 18.98
N SER A 311 0.15 -11.15 17.94
CA SER A 311 1.25 -10.59 17.15
C SER A 311 0.88 -10.19 15.73
N TYR A 312 -0.41 -10.15 15.36
CA TYR A 312 -0.79 -9.77 14.00
C TYR A 312 -0.45 -8.32 13.72
N THR A 313 0.41 -8.10 12.72
CA THR A 313 0.68 -6.80 12.12
C THR A 313 -0.08 -6.69 10.80
N SER A 314 -0.51 -5.46 10.47
CA SER A 314 -1.22 -5.23 9.22
C SER A 314 -0.36 -5.65 8.01
N SER A 315 -1.00 -6.40 7.12
CA SER A 315 -0.44 -6.86 5.85
C SER A 315 -0.70 -5.89 4.71
N PHE A 316 -1.67 -4.98 4.84
CA PHE A 316 -2.11 -4.10 3.76
C PHE A 316 -1.96 -2.60 4.06
N HIS A 317 -1.59 -2.22 5.28
CA HIS A 317 -1.36 -0.83 5.65
C HIS A 317 -0.08 -0.29 4.98
N PRO A 318 -0.13 0.86 4.28
CA PRO A 318 1.00 1.35 3.48
C PRO A 318 2.32 1.48 4.26
N PHE A 319 2.29 1.94 5.50
CA PHE A 319 3.50 2.07 6.31
C PHE A 319 4.13 0.71 6.67
N PHE A 320 3.33 -0.34 6.87
CA PHE A 320 3.83 -1.68 7.14
C PHE A 320 4.39 -2.34 5.86
N LEU A 321 3.76 -2.07 4.71
CA LEU A 321 4.29 -2.47 3.41
C LEU A 321 5.62 -1.79 3.11
N LEU A 322 5.70 -0.48 3.34
CA LEU A 322 6.93 0.30 3.15
C LEU A 322 8.07 -0.23 4.02
N GLU A 323 7.81 -0.52 5.29
CA GLU A 323 8.81 -1.10 6.19
C GLU A 323 9.35 -2.44 5.66
N ARG A 324 8.46 -3.35 5.26
CA ARG A 324 8.87 -4.63 4.66
C ARG A 324 9.68 -4.45 3.38
N ASP A 325 9.32 -3.47 2.56
CA ASP A 325 10.05 -3.18 1.31
C ASP A 325 11.43 -2.57 1.58
N LEU A 326 11.57 -1.73 2.61
CA LEU A 326 12.85 -1.21 3.08
C LEU A 326 13.75 -2.34 3.61
N GLU A 327 13.19 -3.26 4.40
CA GLU A 327 13.92 -4.44 4.89
C GLU A 327 14.38 -5.33 3.73
N CYS A 328 13.51 -5.61 2.76
CA CYS A 328 13.89 -6.39 1.56
C CYS A 328 14.97 -5.68 0.74
N LEU A 329 14.90 -4.35 0.60
CA LEU A 329 15.92 -3.59 -0.11
C LEU A 329 17.29 -3.72 0.57
N GLN A 330 17.35 -3.72 1.90
CA GLN A 330 18.61 -3.88 2.63
C GLN A 330 19.31 -5.20 2.26
N ASP A 331 18.57 -6.31 2.21
CA ASP A 331 19.11 -7.62 1.81
C ASP A 331 19.60 -7.60 0.35
N GLU A 332 18.85 -6.98 -0.56
CA GLU A 332 19.21 -6.86 -1.98
C GLU A 332 20.50 -6.04 -2.18
N VAL A 333 20.70 -5.01 -1.36
CA VAL A 333 21.88 -4.14 -1.41
C VAL A 333 23.13 -4.89 -0.96
N VAL A 334 23.05 -5.68 0.12
CA VAL A 334 24.18 -6.52 0.57
C VAL A 334 24.60 -7.51 -0.53
N MET A 335 23.63 -8.07 -1.25
CA MET A 335 23.88 -8.95 -2.39
C MET A 335 24.50 -8.19 -3.58
N PHE A 336 24.10 -6.94 -3.79
CA PHE A 336 24.68 -6.06 -4.81
C PHE A 336 26.12 -5.66 -4.45
N ASP A 337 26.41 -5.29 -3.21
CA ASP A 337 27.76 -4.99 -2.69
C ASP A 337 28.73 -6.16 -2.92
N SER A 338 28.28 -7.37 -2.60
CA SER A 338 29.05 -8.60 -2.85
C SER A 338 29.36 -8.81 -4.33
N SER A 339 28.52 -8.27 -5.23
CA SER A 339 28.78 -8.27 -6.67
C SER A 339 29.78 -7.18 -7.06
N CYS A 340 29.75 -6.02 -6.40
CA CYS A 340 30.70 -4.93 -6.59
C CYS A 340 32.13 -5.33 -6.26
N GLU A 341 32.34 -6.03 -5.13
CA GLU A 341 33.66 -6.48 -4.68
C GLU A 341 34.40 -7.33 -5.74
N ARG A 342 33.66 -8.11 -6.55
CA ARG A 342 34.24 -8.93 -7.64
C ARG A 342 34.95 -8.13 -8.73
N TRP A 343 34.64 -6.84 -8.83
CA TRP A 343 35.20 -5.94 -9.84
C TRP A 343 36.13 -4.89 -9.23
N ALA A 344 36.30 -4.89 -7.90
CA ALA A 344 37.14 -3.92 -7.20
C ALA A 344 38.64 -4.14 -7.45
N GLU A 345 39.05 -5.40 -7.64
CA GLU A 345 40.43 -5.77 -7.95
C GLU A 345 40.67 -5.80 -9.46
N TYR A 346 41.48 -4.86 -9.95
CA TYR A 346 41.91 -4.81 -11.34
C TYR A 346 43.31 -4.22 -11.50
N GLU A 347 44.02 -4.67 -12.52
CA GLU A 347 45.35 -4.19 -12.91
C GLU A 347 45.30 -3.60 -14.31
N CYS A 348 46.10 -2.56 -14.56
CA CYS A 348 46.16 -1.93 -15.88
C CYS A 348 47.57 -1.95 -16.45
N GLN A 349 47.67 -2.32 -17.72
CA GLN A 349 48.94 -2.45 -18.44
C GLN A 349 48.84 -1.76 -19.80
N VAL A 350 49.83 -0.94 -20.13
CA VAL A 350 49.94 -0.35 -21.48
C VAL A 350 50.37 -1.45 -22.44
N VAL A 351 49.54 -1.75 -23.43
CA VAL A 351 49.78 -2.82 -24.42
C VAL A 351 50.58 -2.30 -25.62
N SER A 352 50.31 -1.07 -26.05
CA SER A 352 51.03 -0.43 -27.14
C SER A 352 51.06 1.08 -26.96
N VAL A 353 52.27 1.62 -26.83
CA VAL A 353 52.51 3.06 -26.71
C VAL A 353 52.24 3.77 -28.05
N GLU A 354 52.60 3.13 -29.16
CA GLU A 354 52.41 3.68 -30.52
C GLU A 354 50.94 3.69 -30.95
N ALA A 355 50.16 2.67 -30.57
CA ALA A 355 48.73 2.61 -30.86
C ALA A 355 47.84 3.27 -29.79
N GLY A 356 48.44 3.75 -28.67
CA GLY A 356 47.71 4.34 -27.56
C GLY A 356 46.70 3.40 -26.92
N LEU A 357 47.05 2.12 -26.75
CA LEU A 357 46.20 1.07 -26.20
C LEU A 357 46.62 0.66 -24.78
N MET A 358 45.64 0.54 -23.90
CA MET A 358 45.79 0.05 -22.52
C MET A 358 44.82 -1.10 -22.29
N SER A 359 45.23 -2.06 -21.48
CA SER A 359 44.44 -3.22 -21.09
C SER A 359 44.16 -3.22 -19.61
N ILE A 360 42.92 -3.54 -19.25
CA ILE A 360 42.45 -3.69 -17.87
C ILE A 360 42.23 -5.19 -17.64
N ASN A 361 42.86 -5.74 -16.61
CA ASN A 361 42.70 -7.12 -16.19
C ASN A 361 41.97 -7.14 -14.84
N PHE A 362 40.78 -7.72 -14.81
CA PHE A 362 40.01 -7.90 -13.58
C PHE A 362 40.42 -9.21 -12.91
N GLY A 363 40.43 -9.25 -11.57
CA GLY A 363 40.81 -10.45 -10.78
C GLY A 363 39.97 -11.71 -11.06
N ASN A 364 38.88 -11.57 -11.80
CA ASN A 364 38.02 -12.65 -12.29
C ASN A 364 38.47 -13.27 -13.63
N GLY A 365 39.65 -12.93 -14.15
CA GLY A 365 40.22 -13.49 -15.38
C GLY A 365 39.74 -12.82 -16.67
N ILE A 366 39.08 -11.67 -16.57
CA ILE A 366 38.64 -10.89 -17.74
C ILE A 366 39.66 -9.80 -18.07
N THR A 367 40.10 -9.79 -19.32
CA THR A 367 40.97 -8.74 -19.86
C THR A 367 40.27 -7.96 -20.97
N ILE A 368 40.22 -6.63 -20.84
CA ILE A 368 39.62 -5.72 -21.83
C ILE A 368 40.62 -4.66 -22.24
N THR A 369 40.88 -4.54 -23.55
CA THR A 369 41.77 -3.54 -24.14
C THR A 369 40.98 -2.42 -24.82
N ASP A 370 41.30 -1.17 -24.51
CA ASP A 370 40.73 0.03 -25.17
C ASP A 370 41.78 1.15 -25.26
N THR A 371 41.41 2.30 -25.82
CA THR A 371 42.29 3.46 -25.96
C THR A 371 42.64 4.06 -24.59
N VAL A 372 43.91 4.42 -24.40
CA VAL A 372 44.45 5.06 -23.18
C VAL A 372 43.55 6.18 -22.70
N GLY A 373 43.18 7.15 -23.56
CA GLY A 373 42.36 8.30 -23.16
C GLY A 373 40.94 7.96 -22.68
N ARG A 374 40.36 6.82 -23.08
CA ARG A 374 39.06 6.36 -22.56
C ARG A 374 39.22 5.66 -21.21
N ILE A 375 40.25 4.84 -21.09
CA ILE A 375 40.55 4.15 -19.83
C ILE A 375 40.92 5.18 -18.77
N GLU A 376 41.73 6.19 -19.11
CA GLU A 376 42.03 7.33 -18.24
C GLU A 376 40.78 8.13 -17.82
N ASP A 377 39.82 8.33 -18.73
CA ASP A 377 38.53 8.95 -18.39
C ASP A 377 37.74 8.11 -17.37
N LEU A 378 37.72 6.78 -17.52
CA LEU A 378 37.08 5.86 -16.56
C LEU A 378 37.87 5.77 -15.24
N PHE A 379 39.20 5.90 -15.27
CA PHE A 379 40.02 5.91 -14.06
C PHE A 379 39.78 7.10 -13.15
N HIS A 380 39.41 8.25 -13.73
CA HIS A 380 38.94 9.39 -12.94
C HIS A 380 37.68 9.08 -12.12
N VAL A 381 36.97 7.99 -12.43
CA VAL A 381 35.87 7.43 -11.63
C VAL A 381 36.37 6.55 -10.48
N SER A 382 37.50 5.85 -10.62
CA SER A 382 37.95 4.84 -9.63
C SER A 382 38.97 5.30 -8.60
N SER A 383 39.54 6.50 -8.73
CA SER A 383 40.42 7.08 -7.70
C SER A 383 39.71 7.42 -6.37
N MET A 384 38.55 6.81 -6.12
CA MET A 384 37.71 6.94 -4.93
C MET A 384 38.23 6.14 -3.72
N ASN A 385 39.16 5.19 -3.91
CA ASN A 385 39.60 4.29 -2.82
C ASN A 385 41.12 4.08 -2.69
N VAL A 386 41.97 4.85 -3.38
CA VAL A 386 43.43 4.73 -3.23
C VAL A 386 44.00 6.01 -2.63
N GLY A 387 44.30 5.96 -1.34
CA GLY A 387 45.16 6.93 -0.67
C GLY A 387 46.55 6.90 -1.31
N GLY A 388 46.86 7.89 -2.14
CA GLY A 388 48.16 8.03 -2.78
C GLY A 388 48.12 9.16 -3.79
N GLY A 389 48.75 10.29 -3.45
CA GLY A 389 48.71 11.51 -4.24
C GLY A 389 49.45 11.44 -5.57
N GLU A 390 49.06 12.31 -6.50
CA GLU A 390 49.91 13.39 -7.00
C GLU A 390 49.10 14.31 -7.93
N ASN A 391 49.30 15.62 -7.75
CA ASN A 391 48.70 16.69 -8.53
C ASN A 391 49.19 16.65 -10.00
N ARG A 392 48.27 16.50 -10.96
CA ARG A 392 48.51 16.94 -12.35
C ARG A 392 47.52 18.04 -12.72
N LYS A 393 48.04 19.28 -12.78
CA LYS A 393 47.36 20.47 -13.30
C LYS A 393 46.92 20.22 -14.75
N MET A 394 45.62 20.30 -15.02
CA MET A 394 45.08 20.35 -16.37
C MET A 394 44.86 21.81 -16.80
N THR A 395 45.31 22.12 -18.00
CA THR A 395 45.22 23.41 -18.68
C THR A 395 43.79 23.72 -19.09
N SER A 396 43.41 24.99 -18.91
CA SER A 396 42.08 25.53 -19.19
C SER A 396 41.77 25.54 -20.69
N GLY A 397 40.91 24.62 -21.12
CA GLY A 397 40.23 24.68 -22.41
C GLY A 397 38.85 24.03 -22.25
N LYS A 398 37.78 24.74 -22.63
CA LYS A 398 36.39 24.26 -22.57
C LYS A 398 36.20 23.04 -23.50
N LYS A 399 36.53 21.84 -23.02
CA LYS A 399 36.14 20.57 -23.62
C LYS A 399 34.74 20.15 -23.12
N PRO A 400 33.95 19.41 -23.92
CA PRO A 400 32.73 18.78 -23.43
C PRO A 400 33.07 17.92 -22.19
N LYS A 401 32.25 18.03 -21.15
CA LYS A 401 32.42 17.29 -19.89
C LYS A 401 32.41 15.79 -20.21
N SER A 402 33.53 15.10 -19.99
CA SER A 402 33.66 13.67 -20.24
C SER A 402 32.82 12.85 -19.26
N PHE A 403 32.56 11.57 -19.56
CA PHE A 403 31.74 10.72 -18.69
C PHE A 403 32.36 10.61 -17.29
N GLY A 404 33.68 10.37 -17.22
CA GLY A 404 34.41 10.32 -15.95
C GLY A 404 34.31 11.59 -15.13
N TYR A 405 34.39 12.75 -15.79
CA TYR A 405 34.19 14.05 -15.13
C TYR A 405 32.77 14.19 -14.56
N LEU A 406 31.74 13.79 -15.32
CA LEU A 406 30.35 13.89 -14.87
C LEU A 406 30.08 12.97 -13.68
N VAL A 407 30.63 11.75 -13.70
CA VAL A 407 30.48 10.78 -12.60
C VAL A 407 31.15 11.31 -11.33
N ARG A 408 32.38 11.84 -11.43
CA ARG A 408 33.07 12.46 -10.28
C ARG A 408 32.33 13.68 -9.73
N GLU A 409 31.68 14.46 -10.59
CA GLU A 409 30.87 15.59 -10.15
C GLU A 409 29.58 15.13 -9.46
N VAL A 410 28.97 14.02 -9.91
CA VAL A 410 27.84 13.41 -9.19
C VAL A 410 28.28 12.97 -7.82
N ASP A 411 29.42 12.28 -7.74
CA ASP A 411 29.96 11.78 -6.48
C ASP A 411 30.18 12.87 -5.44
N ARG A 412 30.87 13.93 -5.81
CA ARG A 412 31.12 15.08 -4.93
C ARG A 412 29.83 15.71 -4.42
N VAL A 413 28.81 15.81 -5.29
CA VAL A 413 27.50 16.37 -4.91
C VAL A 413 26.72 15.39 -4.04
N LEU A 414 26.83 14.08 -4.28
CA LEU A 414 26.23 13.04 -3.44
C LEU A 414 26.83 13.08 -2.04
N GLU A 415 28.16 13.10 -1.91
CA GLU A 415 28.84 13.20 -0.61
C GLU A 415 28.35 14.39 0.21
N GLU A 416 28.20 15.56 -0.42
CA GLU A 416 27.66 16.76 0.24
C GLU A 416 26.19 16.58 0.65
N CYS A 417 25.37 15.94 -0.18
CA CYS A 417 23.96 15.68 0.13
C CYS A 417 23.79 14.63 1.22
N GLU A 418 24.57 13.56 1.18
CA GLU A 418 24.56 12.47 2.16
C GLU A 418 25.03 12.98 3.54
N ALA A 419 26.11 13.76 3.60
CA ALA A 419 26.58 14.37 4.85
C ALA A 419 25.49 15.25 5.48
N ARG A 420 24.82 16.08 4.69
CA ARG A 420 23.73 16.94 5.17
C ARG A 420 22.51 16.16 5.63
N LEU A 421 22.16 15.08 4.93
CA LEU A 421 21.08 14.18 5.37
C LEU A 421 21.43 13.51 6.69
N GLY A 422 22.67 13.07 6.86
CA GLY A 422 23.19 12.49 8.09
C GLY A 422 23.16 13.47 9.27
N ASP A 423 23.63 14.71 9.06
CA ASP A 423 23.60 15.77 10.07
C ASP A 423 22.15 16.08 10.51
N HIS A 424 21.24 16.23 9.54
CA HIS A 424 19.83 16.47 9.81
C HIS A 424 19.18 15.33 10.60
N PHE A 425 19.43 14.07 10.19
CA PHE A 425 18.92 12.90 10.90
C PHE A 425 19.39 12.88 12.36
N GLN A 426 20.68 13.17 12.60
CA GLN A 426 21.22 13.25 13.95
C GLN A 426 20.56 14.36 14.76
N ASP A 427 20.36 15.54 14.18
CA ASP A 427 19.77 16.70 14.86
C ASP A 427 18.31 16.46 15.25
N CYS A 428 17.49 15.95 14.32
CA CYS A 428 16.06 15.69 14.55
C CYS A 428 15.79 14.57 15.55
N HIS A 429 16.65 13.56 15.63
CA HIS A 429 16.41 12.38 16.46
C HIS A 429 17.28 12.32 17.74
N ARG A 430 18.00 13.40 18.08
CA ARG A 430 18.82 13.54 19.31
C ARG A 430 18.04 13.27 20.61
N HIS A 431 16.79 13.73 20.71
CA HIS A 431 15.98 13.69 21.93
C HIS A 431 15.20 12.39 22.12
N ASN A 432 14.90 11.68 21.03
CA ASN A 432 14.15 10.44 21.06
C ASN A 432 15.02 9.20 21.35
N ARG A 433 16.25 9.39 21.82
CA ARG A 433 17.19 8.30 22.16
C ARG A 433 16.61 7.23 23.10
N SER A 434 15.60 7.52 23.94
CA SER A 434 14.98 6.54 24.84
C SER A 434 13.90 5.66 24.20
N VAL A 435 13.20 6.14 23.16
CA VAL A 435 12.26 5.31 22.37
C VAL A 435 13.05 4.49 21.34
N PHE A 436 14.17 5.04 20.86
CA PHE A 436 15.06 4.47 19.85
C PHE A 436 16.33 3.87 20.50
N LEU A 437 16.22 3.36 21.73
CA LEU A 437 17.34 2.95 22.60
C LEU A 437 18.14 1.78 21.98
N GLY A 438 19.31 2.12 21.42
CA GLY A 438 20.45 1.22 21.25
C GLY A 438 20.82 0.79 19.83
N SER A 439 20.56 1.58 18.79
CA SER A 439 20.99 1.25 17.42
C SER A 439 21.60 2.44 16.72
N ASN A 440 22.79 2.24 16.16
CA ASN A 440 23.22 2.97 14.98
C ASN A 440 22.11 2.79 13.95
N VAL A 441 21.26 3.80 13.73
CA VAL A 441 20.37 3.82 12.56
C VAL A 441 21.32 3.91 11.38
N ARG A 442 21.73 2.73 10.91
CA ARG A 442 22.39 2.60 9.63
C ARG A 442 21.28 2.83 8.64
N VAL A 443 21.18 4.09 8.26
CA VAL A 443 20.71 4.47 6.95
C VAL A 443 21.12 3.36 5.98
N VAL A 444 20.20 3.02 5.10
CA VAL A 444 20.53 2.42 3.80
C VAL A 444 21.64 3.25 3.09
N VAL A 445 22.00 4.47 3.54
CA VAL A 445 23.09 5.32 3.03
C VAL A 445 23.94 5.93 4.14
N LEU A 446 25.07 5.30 4.41
CA LEU A 446 26.39 5.91 4.53
C LEU A 446 27.26 4.89 5.25
N GLN A 447 27.92 4.05 4.48
CA GLN A 447 29.09 3.31 4.95
C GLN A 447 30.24 4.31 5.21
N ALA A 448 30.11 5.11 6.26
CA ALA A 448 31.27 5.68 6.91
C ALA A 448 31.71 4.66 7.97
N ASP A 449 32.90 4.10 7.77
CA ASP A 449 33.60 3.17 8.65
C ASP A 449 33.09 1.72 8.69
N GLY A 450 33.49 0.94 7.67
CA GLY A 450 34.11 -0.41 7.80
C GLY A 450 33.41 -1.52 8.59
N ALA A 451 32.23 -1.27 9.17
CA ALA A 451 31.56 -2.16 10.06
C ALA A 451 30.53 -2.95 9.25
N ARG A 452 30.86 -4.21 8.98
CA ARG A 452 30.04 -5.18 8.24
C ARG A 452 28.57 -5.18 8.69
N CYS A 453 27.67 -5.48 7.78
CA CYS A 453 26.20 -5.44 7.88
C CYS A 453 25.58 -6.45 8.88
N GLY A 454 26.34 -6.98 9.86
CA GLY A 454 25.90 -8.09 10.72
C GLY A 454 25.07 -7.71 11.95
N ASP A 455 25.14 -6.46 12.43
CA ASP A 455 24.61 -6.07 13.76
C ASP A 455 23.51 -4.98 13.71
N ALA A 456 22.90 -4.71 12.54
CA ALA A 456 21.82 -3.73 12.45
C ALA A 456 20.51 -4.31 13.04
N LYS A 457 19.93 -3.65 14.04
CA LYS A 457 18.56 -3.94 14.50
C LYS A 457 17.58 -3.62 13.37
N ARG A 458 16.55 -4.46 13.19
CA ARG A 458 15.54 -4.25 12.15
C ARG A 458 14.63 -3.08 12.51
N ILE A 459 14.07 -2.41 11.51
CA ILE A 459 13.08 -1.34 11.70
C ILE A 459 11.89 -1.87 12.53
N SER A 460 11.52 -3.14 12.32
CA SER A 460 10.49 -3.84 13.09
C SER A 460 10.73 -3.89 14.61
N ASP A 461 12.00 -3.82 15.05
CA ASP A 461 12.39 -3.97 16.46
C ASP A 461 12.10 -2.72 17.30
N TRP A 462 11.63 -1.63 16.68
CA TRP A 462 11.46 -0.31 17.31
C TRP A 462 10.06 -0.03 17.83
N ARG A 463 9.14 -0.99 17.70
CA ARG A 463 7.72 -0.72 17.88
C ARG A 463 7.28 -0.93 19.32
N SER A 464 6.90 0.16 19.97
CA SER A 464 5.99 0.10 21.13
C SER A 464 4.54 -0.02 20.64
N ASP A 465 3.66 -0.60 21.46
CA ASP A 465 2.22 -0.64 21.14
C ASP A 465 1.64 0.74 20.84
N VAL A 466 2.17 1.79 21.49
CA VAL A 466 1.78 3.18 21.27
C VAL A 466 2.15 3.64 19.86
N GLY A 467 3.39 3.34 19.40
CA GLY A 467 3.84 3.69 18.05
C GLY A 467 3.05 2.98 16.95
N ILE A 468 2.68 1.71 17.17
CA ILE A 468 1.86 0.98 16.19
C ILE A 468 0.45 1.59 16.08
N ARG A 469 -0.16 1.96 17.21
CA ARG A 469 -1.49 2.62 17.22
C ARG A 469 -1.44 3.96 16.51
N ALA A 470 -0.41 4.76 16.78
CA ALA A 470 -0.18 6.03 16.11
C ALA A 470 -0.09 5.84 14.58
N LEU A 471 0.70 4.87 14.11
CA LEU A 471 0.81 4.52 12.69
C LEU A 471 -0.53 4.12 12.07
N LEU A 472 -1.30 3.26 12.73
CA LEU A 472 -2.61 2.83 12.22
C LEU A 472 -3.63 3.97 12.18
N SER A 473 -3.47 4.97 13.06
CA SER A 473 -4.35 6.15 13.13
C SER A 473 -4.05 7.21 12.08
N LEU A 474 -2.98 7.07 11.29
CA LEU A 474 -2.68 8.01 10.22
C LEU A 474 -3.71 7.89 9.09
N GLY A 475 -4.32 9.00 8.69
CA GLY A 475 -5.22 9.11 7.55
C GLY A 475 -4.54 9.65 6.29
N ASP A 476 -5.31 9.85 5.21
CA ASP A 476 -4.80 10.40 3.94
C ASP A 476 -4.19 11.80 4.11
N THR A 477 -4.74 12.60 5.02
CA THR A 477 -4.22 13.93 5.42
C THR A 477 -2.85 13.85 6.09
N ASP A 478 -2.55 12.72 6.73
CA ASP A 478 -1.31 12.48 7.48
C ASP A 478 -0.22 11.84 6.61
N GLY A 479 -0.47 11.68 5.31
CA GLY A 479 0.52 11.18 4.35
C GLY A 479 0.33 9.72 3.95
N LEU A 480 -0.81 9.09 4.22
CA LEU A 480 -1.09 7.72 3.75
C LEU A 480 -1.00 7.61 2.20
N SER A 481 -1.41 8.66 1.50
CA SER A 481 -1.21 8.81 0.04
C SER A 481 0.26 8.95 -0.36
N VAL A 482 1.10 9.52 0.52
CA VAL A 482 2.55 9.67 0.33
C VAL A 482 3.26 8.33 0.54
N ALA A 483 2.80 7.49 1.46
CA ALA A 483 3.36 6.16 1.67
C ALA A 483 3.27 5.29 0.41
N GLY A 484 2.19 5.39 -0.37
CA GLY A 484 2.11 4.73 -1.69
C GLY A 484 3.19 5.20 -2.67
N CYS A 485 3.50 6.50 -2.68
CA CYS A 485 4.60 7.05 -3.47
C CYS A 485 5.97 6.53 -3.00
N MET A 486 6.17 6.44 -1.68
CA MET A 486 7.39 5.90 -1.07
C MET A 486 7.60 4.42 -1.43
N ILE A 487 6.54 3.60 -1.36
CA ILE A 487 6.57 2.19 -1.76
C ILE A 487 7.02 2.04 -3.22
N GLU A 488 6.50 2.87 -4.12
CA GLU A 488 6.89 2.81 -5.53
C GLU A 488 8.34 3.26 -5.76
N ILE A 489 8.86 4.23 -4.98
CA ILE A 489 10.27 4.64 -5.03
C ILE A 489 11.18 3.46 -4.64
N ILE A 490 10.85 2.76 -3.55
CA ILE A 490 11.61 1.59 -3.11
C ILE A 490 11.50 0.46 -4.13
N SER A 491 10.30 0.18 -4.63
CA SER A 491 10.08 -0.82 -5.68
C SER A 491 10.87 -0.53 -6.96
N SER A 492 10.89 0.72 -7.42
CA SER A 492 11.66 1.17 -8.58
C SER A 492 13.17 1.09 -8.34
N THR A 493 13.61 1.33 -7.11
CA THR A 493 15.02 1.15 -6.70
C THR A 493 15.45 -0.32 -6.78
N ARG A 494 14.66 -1.23 -6.20
CA ARG A 494 14.87 -2.68 -6.25
C ARG A 494 14.92 -3.20 -7.69
N ARG A 495 13.95 -2.82 -8.52
CA ARG A 495 13.93 -3.16 -9.96
C ARG A 495 15.16 -2.63 -10.70
N SER A 496 15.61 -1.42 -10.39
CA SER A 496 16.80 -0.82 -11.00
C SER A 496 18.07 -1.58 -10.63
N LEU A 497 18.25 -1.94 -9.36
CA LEU A 497 19.37 -2.78 -8.91
C LEU A 497 19.38 -4.13 -9.62
N ALA A 498 18.26 -4.85 -9.62
CA ALA A 498 18.13 -6.16 -10.25
C ALA A 498 18.40 -6.10 -11.77
N THR A 499 17.85 -5.09 -12.45
CA THR A 499 18.04 -4.92 -13.91
C THR A 499 19.49 -4.58 -14.24
N PHE A 500 20.14 -3.71 -13.45
CA PHE A 500 21.53 -3.34 -13.66
C PHE A 500 22.47 -4.53 -13.41
N GLN A 501 22.22 -5.32 -12.37
CA GLN A 501 22.97 -6.55 -12.08
C GLN A 501 22.81 -7.59 -13.19
N ALA A 502 21.59 -7.80 -13.68
CA ALA A 502 21.31 -8.70 -14.81
C ALA A 502 22.06 -8.26 -16.08
N LYS A 503 22.14 -6.95 -16.34
CA LYS A 503 22.90 -6.39 -17.46
C LYS A 503 24.40 -6.66 -17.35
N ILE A 504 25.00 -6.46 -16.17
CA ILE A 504 26.42 -6.76 -15.95
C ILE A 504 26.68 -8.26 -16.15
N HIS A 505 25.84 -9.13 -15.58
CA HIS A 505 25.93 -10.58 -15.78
C HIS A 505 25.84 -10.98 -17.27
N TYR A 506 24.91 -10.40 -18.01
CA TYR A 506 24.77 -10.65 -19.45
C TYR A 506 26.04 -10.25 -20.23
N LEU A 507 26.54 -9.04 -20.00
CA LEU A 507 27.75 -8.53 -20.66
C LEU A 507 29.00 -9.33 -20.28
N HIS A 508 29.14 -9.68 -19.01
CA HIS A 508 30.18 -10.56 -18.48
C HIS A 508 30.19 -11.92 -19.19
N ASN A 509 29.03 -12.56 -19.30
CA ASN A 509 28.90 -13.85 -19.96
C ASN A 509 29.28 -13.80 -21.44
N LEU A 510 28.88 -12.74 -22.17
CA LEU A 510 29.29 -12.54 -23.56
C LEU A 510 30.80 -12.42 -23.72
N VAL A 511 31.49 -11.79 -22.76
CA VAL A 511 32.95 -11.65 -22.79
C VAL A 511 33.62 -13.00 -22.54
N LEU A 512 33.16 -13.76 -21.54
CA LEU A 512 33.70 -15.08 -21.21
C LEU A 512 33.57 -16.09 -22.35
N ILE A 513 32.41 -16.14 -23.04
CA ILE A 513 32.20 -17.08 -24.15
C ILE A 513 32.82 -16.63 -25.48
N GLY A 514 33.54 -15.50 -25.49
CA GLY A 514 34.19 -14.97 -26.69
C GLY A 514 33.25 -14.35 -27.74
N GLN A 515 31.96 -14.17 -27.44
CA GLN A 515 30.96 -13.60 -28.35
C GLN A 515 30.82 -12.07 -28.22
N ALA A 516 31.54 -11.45 -27.29
CA ALA A 516 31.48 -10.01 -27.06
C ALA A 516 32.11 -9.20 -28.21
N ARG A 517 31.29 -8.38 -28.88
CA ARG A 517 31.71 -7.31 -29.79
C ARG A 517 32.37 -6.17 -29.00
N THR A 518 33.08 -5.28 -29.71
CA THR A 518 33.73 -4.09 -29.12
C THR A 518 32.77 -3.25 -28.27
N ASN A 519 31.51 -3.06 -28.73
CA ASN A 519 30.51 -2.31 -27.98
C ASN A 519 30.08 -3.01 -26.68
N HIS A 520 30.03 -4.35 -26.66
CA HIS A 520 29.69 -5.11 -25.44
C HIS A 520 30.80 -4.96 -24.38
N ARG A 521 32.07 -5.08 -24.80
CA ARG A 521 33.23 -4.90 -23.91
C ARG A 521 33.29 -3.49 -23.33
N ARG A 522 33.04 -2.48 -24.16
CA ARG A 522 32.95 -1.07 -23.73
C ARG A 522 31.81 -0.83 -22.75
N SER A 523 30.63 -1.39 -23.03
CA SER A 523 29.46 -1.25 -22.16
C SER A 523 29.69 -1.93 -20.82
N LEU A 524 30.41 -3.05 -20.79
CA LEU A 524 30.81 -3.73 -19.55
C LEU A 524 31.73 -2.84 -18.72
N LEU A 525 32.78 -2.26 -19.33
CA LEU A 525 33.69 -1.33 -18.63
C LEU A 525 32.93 -0.14 -18.04
N VAL A 526 32.09 0.53 -18.83
CA VAL A 526 31.29 1.67 -18.35
C VAL A 526 30.36 1.24 -17.21
N ALA A 527 29.70 0.08 -17.32
CA ALA A 527 28.80 -0.40 -16.27
C ALA A 527 29.55 -0.73 -14.97
N VAL A 528 30.70 -1.41 -15.05
CA VAL A 528 31.53 -1.75 -13.89
C VAL A 528 32.01 -0.50 -13.15
N PHE A 529 32.53 0.49 -13.88
CA PHE A 529 33.01 1.73 -13.27
C PHE A 529 31.89 2.65 -12.77
N PHE A 530 30.71 2.59 -13.40
CA PHE A 530 29.54 3.36 -12.95
C PHE A 530 28.81 2.71 -11.78
N MET A 531 28.98 1.40 -11.57
CA MET A 531 28.25 0.60 -10.59
C MET A 531 28.27 1.18 -9.15
N PRO A 532 29.41 1.62 -8.58
CA PRO A 532 29.42 2.17 -7.22
C PRO A 532 28.59 3.46 -7.09
N ILE A 533 28.66 4.32 -8.10
CA ILE A 533 27.89 5.58 -8.15
C ILE A 533 26.42 5.28 -8.37
N PHE A 534 26.09 4.36 -9.28
CA PHE A 534 24.73 3.93 -9.55
C PHE A 534 24.03 3.45 -8.28
N GLN A 535 24.73 2.61 -7.50
CA GLN A 535 24.27 2.17 -6.21
C GLN A 535 24.08 3.36 -5.27
N ARG A 536 25.12 4.17 -5.00
CA ARG A 536 25.01 5.34 -4.10
C ARG A 536 23.84 6.26 -4.43
N ILE A 537 23.55 6.52 -5.71
CA ILE A 537 22.38 7.31 -6.15
C ILE A 537 21.06 6.68 -5.69
N LEU A 538 20.88 5.38 -5.93
CA LEU A 538 19.67 4.66 -5.56
C LEU A 538 19.51 4.55 -4.06
N MET A 539 20.62 4.28 -3.38
CA MET A 539 20.67 4.25 -1.93
C MET A 539 20.26 5.62 -1.39
N PHE A 540 20.83 6.74 -1.90
CA PHE A 540 20.46 8.10 -1.48
C PHE A 540 18.95 8.33 -1.54
N CYS A 541 18.30 7.87 -2.60
CA CYS A 541 16.84 7.97 -2.74
C CYS A 541 16.10 7.16 -1.66
N ALA A 542 16.54 5.93 -1.40
CA ALA A 542 15.97 5.09 -0.35
C ALA A 542 16.19 5.66 1.05
N ALA A 543 17.35 6.26 1.32
CA ALA A 543 17.62 6.96 2.59
C ALA A 543 16.73 8.18 2.79
N CYS A 544 16.41 8.94 1.74
CA CYS A 544 15.43 10.01 1.84
C CYS A 544 14.02 9.48 2.21
N VAL A 545 13.65 8.30 1.70
CA VAL A 545 12.37 7.64 2.06
C VAL A 545 12.40 7.15 3.52
N GLU A 546 13.47 6.48 3.92
CA GLU A 546 13.66 5.98 5.29
C GLU A 546 13.65 7.11 6.33
N HIS A 547 14.40 8.19 6.07
CA HIS A 547 14.40 9.38 6.94
C HIS A 547 12.98 9.92 7.15
N GLN A 548 12.22 10.07 6.06
CA GLN A 548 10.86 10.57 6.16
C GLN A 548 9.91 9.59 6.86
N TYR A 549 10.10 8.29 6.67
CA TYR A 549 9.35 7.28 7.40
C TYR A 549 9.55 7.42 8.92
N VAL A 550 10.81 7.54 9.36
CA VAL A 550 11.16 7.72 10.78
C VAL A 550 10.60 9.03 11.33
N GLU A 551 10.67 10.11 10.55
CA GLU A 551 10.13 11.41 10.94
C GLU A 551 8.61 11.40 11.10
N LEU A 552 7.89 10.72 10.20
CA LEU A 552 6.44 10.54 10.30
C LEU A 552 6.06 9.72 11.53
N ILE A 553 6.82 8.67 11.85
CA ILE A 553 6.61 7.89 13.09
C ILE A 553 6.83 8.79 14.32
N ALA A 554 7.95 9.50 14.38
CA ALA A 554 8.28 10.34 15.52
C ALA A 554 7.19 11.38 15.79
N LYS A 555 6.71 12.05 14.73
CA LYS A 555 5.60 13.01 14.81
C LYS A 555 4.29 12.36 15.25
N ALA A 556 3.97 11.18 14.72
CA ALA A 556 2.78 10.45 15.11
C ALA A 556 2.79 10.06 16.60
N THR A 557 3.97 9.86 17.19
CA THR A 557 4.12 9.52 18.62
C THR A 557 4.18 10.71 19.56
N GLU A 558 4.43 11.93 19.05
CA GLU A 558 4.62 13.14 19.88
C GLU A 558 3.31 13.94 20.12
N ASP A 559 2.15 13.41 19.72
CA ASP A 559 0.81 13.96 19.99
C ASP A 559 0.60 15.42 19.49
N GLU A 560 1.45 15.91 18.58
CA GLU A 560 1.25 17.19 17.91
C GLU A 560 0.30 17.02 16.73
N ALA A 561 -0.95 17.39 16.96
CA ALA A 561 -1.99 17.45 15.94
C ALA A 561 -1.54 18.28 14.72
N SER A 562 -1.67 17.67 13.55
CA SER A 562 -1.34 18.16 12.20
C SER A 562 0.13 18.02 11.78
N CYS A 563 0.37 17.03 10.91
CA CYS A 563 1.54 16.99 10.04
C CYS A 563 1.41 18.11 8.98
N THR A 564 1.49 19.39 9.37
CA THR A 564 1.46 20.54 8.45
C THR A 564 2.62 20.50 7.43
N GLN A 565 3.61 19.62 7.65
CA GLN A 565 4.72 19.34 6.73
C GLN A 565 4.45 18.20 5.74
N SER A 566 3.35 17.43 5.84
CA SER A 566 2.94 16.37 4.88
C SER A 566 2.95 16.89 3.43
N LEU A 567 2.49 18.12 3.21
CA LEU A 567 2.50 18.80 1.90
C LEU A 567 3.92 19.13 1.39
N LEU A 568 4.87 19.42 2.29
CA LEU A 568 6.28 19.63 1.93
C LEU A 568 6.95 18.29 1.61
N PHE A 569 6.67 17.23 2.38
CA PHE A 569 7.17 15.87 2.13
C PHE A 569 6.66 15.30 0.80
N GLY A 570 5.38 15.50 0.49
CA GLY A 570 4.78 15.06 -0.78
C GLY A 570 5.50 15.62 -2.02
N ARG A 571 6.03 16.85 -1.94
CA ARG A 571 6.79 17.47 -3.04
C ARG A 571 8.15 16.81 -3.26
N LEU A 572 8.86 16.44 -2.19
CA LEU A 572 10.13 15.72 -2.32
C LEU A 572 9.87 14.31 -2.86
N GLN A 573 8.88 13.60 -2.33
CA GLN A 573 8.54 12.24 -2.75
C GLN A 573 8.10 12.19 -4.22
N THR A 574 7.26 13.13 -4.66
CA THR A 574 6.91 13.24 -6.10
C THR A 574 8.15 13.47 -6.97
N LYS A 575 9.12 14.25 -6.49
CA LYS A 575 10.36 14.53 -7.24
C LYS A 575 11.30 13.33 -7.26
N LEU A 576 11.42 12.62 -6.14
CA LEU A 576 12.15 11.36 -6.02
C LEU A 576 11.57 10.33 -6.98
N LEU A 577 10.25 10.11 -6.97
CA LEU A 577 9.59 9.16 -7.87
C LEU A 577 9.85 9.50 -9.34
N GLN A 578 9.64 10.76 -9.74
CA GLN A 578 9.96 11.21 -11.11
C GLN A 578 11.42 10.92 -11.50
N PHE A 579 12.35 11.11 -10.57
CA PHE A 579 13.76 10.85 -10.80
C PHE A 579 14.06 9.36 -10.91
N VAL A 580 13.66 8.55 -9.93
CA VAL A 580 13.98 7.11 -9.87
C VAL A 580 13.36 6.38 -11.07
N THR A 581 12.12 6.69 -11.45
CA THR A 581 11.50 6.11 -12.66
C THR A 581 12.23 6.52 -13.95
N ALA A 582 12.67 7.78 -14.06
CA ALA A 582 13.47 8.22 -15.21
C ALA A 582 14.87 7.59 -15.23
N PHE A 583 15.45 7.35 -14.06
CA PHE A 583 16.75 6.72 -13.88
C PHE A 583 16.69 5.20 -14.20
N GLU A 584 15.63 4.53 -13.76
CA GLU A 584 15.27 3.15 -14.14
C GLU A 584 15.19 3.02 -15.68
N GLY A 585 14.46 3.92 -16.34
CA GLY A 585 14.34 3.94 -17.80
C GLY A 585 15.66 4.19 -18.55
N CYS A 586 16.60 4.93 -17.96
CA CYS A 586 17.91 5.16 -18.57
C CYS A 586 18.86 3.96 -18.41
N THR A 587 18.69 3.17 -17.35
CA THR A 587 19.60 2.07 -17.01
C THR A 587 19.09 0.69 -17.44
N GLY A 588 17.77 0.54 -17.67
CA GLY A 588 17.12 -0.73 -18.01
C GLY A 588 17.07 -1.12 -19.49
N SER A 589 17.38 -0.25 -20.45
CA SER A 589 17.33 -0.64 -21.87
C SER A 589 18.50 -1.57 -22.25
N SER A 590 18.22 -2.70 -22.90
CA SER A 590 19.23 -3.67 -23.40
C SER A 590 20.16 -3.07 -24.47
N GLU A 591 19.74 -1.97 -25.11
CA GLU A 591 20.48 -1.24 -26.15
C GLU A 591 21.15 0.05 -25.64
N ALA A 592 21.22 0.24 -24.31
CA ALA A 592 21.81 1.40 -23.65
C ALA A 592 23.27 1.65 -24.07
N SER A 593 23.45 2.43 -25.14
CA SER A 593 24.74 2.96 -25.60
C SER A 593 25.39 3.86 -24.53
N GLN A 594 26.66 4.22 -24.72
CA GLN A 594 27.37 5.21 -23.89
C GLN A 594 26.55 6.51 -23.66
N LYS A 595 25.68 6.89 -24.61
CA LYS A 595 24.76 8.04 -24.50
C LYS A 595 23.69 7.89 -23.40
N SER A 596 23.32 6.67 -23.02
CA SER A 596 22.37 6.41 -21.94
C SER A 596 22.99 6.64 -20.56
N GLY A 597 24.28 6.29 -20.39
CA GLY A 597 25.03 6.54 -19.17
C GLY A 597 25.23 8.03 -18.93
N ASP A 598 25.66 8.77 -19.96
CA ASP A 598 25.77 10.24 -19.90
C ASP A 598 24.44 10.89 -19.49
N LYS A 599 23.33 10.41 -20.06
CA LYS A 599 21.98 10.91 -19.73
C LYS A 599 21.60 10.59 -18.28
N ALA A 600 21.87 9.37 -17.79
CA ALA A 600 21.60 8.98 -16.42
C ALA A 600 22.38 9.84 -15.40
N VAL A 601 23.66 10.08 -15.65
CA VAL A 601 24.53 10.91 -14.80
C VAL A 601 24.09 12.38 -14.82
N GLN A 602 23.70 12.90 -15.99
CA GLN A 602 23.16 14.27 -16.08
C GLN A 602 21.82 14.43 -15.36
N LEU A 603 20.93 13.43 -15.47
CA LEU A 603 19.67 13.40 -14.71
C LEU A 603 19.93 13.39 -13.21
N ALA A 604 20.91 12.60 -12.73
CA ALA A 604 21.31 12.58 -11.33
C ALA A 604 21.82 13.95 -10.86
N LEU A 605 22.72 14.60 -11.61
CA LEU A 605 23.19 15.97 -11.29
C LEU A 605 22.05 16.98 -11.23
N GLN A 606 21.11 16.92 -12.19
CA GLN A 606 19.97 17.83 -12.24
C GLN A 606 19.05 17.61 -11.04
N PHE A 607 18.83 16.35 -10.65
CA PHE A 607 18.02 15.98 -9.49
C PHE A 607 18.66 16.44 -8.18
N LEU A 608 19.92 16.09 -7.92
CA LEU A 608 20.63 16.43 -6.68
C LEU A 608 20.74 17.95 -6.46
N ARG A 609 20.88 18.72 -7.55
CA ARG A 609 20.91 20.20 -7.51
C ARG A 609 19.55 20.86 -7.52
N SER A 610 18.48 20.08 -7.58
CA SER A 610 17.14 20.63 -7.66
C SER A 610 16.76 21.34 -6.36
N LYS A 611 15.99 22.44 -6.47
CA LYS A 611 15.51 23.19 -5.31
C LYS A 611 14.76 22.32 -4.28
N PRO A 612 13.92 21.34 -4.68
CA PRO A 612 13.25 20.45 -3.71
C PRO A 612 14.23 19.65 -2.85
N VAL A 613 15.24 19.01 -3.46
CA VAL A 613 16.27 18.24 -2.73
C VAL A 613 17.07 19.15 -1.83
N GLN A 614 17.52 20.29 -2.37
CA GLN A 614 18.34 21.24 -1.59
C GLN A 614 17.59 21.86 -0.42
N ARG A 615 16.26 22.04 -0.51
CA ARG A 615 15.43 22.52 0.61
C ARG A 615 15.15 21.44 1.64
N ALA A 616 14.85 20.22 1.21
CA ALA A 616 14.60 19.08 2.09
C ALA A 616 15.85 18.63 2.88
N LEU A 617 17.04 19.06 2.47
CA LEU A 617 18.30 18.85 3.19
C LEU A 617 18.69 20.05 4.08
N VAL A 618 17.78 21.01 4.32
CA VAL A 618 18.00 22.19 5.21
C VAL A 618 16.83 22.37 6.17
N GLN A 619 15.62 22.08 5.69
CA GLN A 619 14.35 22.13 6.41
C GLN A 619 13.89 20.72 6.70
#